data_AF-A0A378JAS5-F1
#
_entry.id   AF-A0A378JAS5-F1
#
_cell.length_a   1.000
_cell.length_b   1.000
_cell.length_c   1.000
_cell.angle_alpha   90.00
_cell.angle_beta   90.00
_cell.angle_gamma   90.00
#
_symmetry.space_group_name_H-M   'P 1'
#
loop_
_entity.id
_entity.type
_entity.pdbx_description
1 polymer ?
#
loop_
_entity_poly.entity_id
_entity_poly.type
_entity_poly.pdbx_seq_one_letter_code
_entity_poly.pdbx_strand_id
1 'polypeptide(L)'
;MVQTTFFMQKETSPTKRNDLKVYYIPIVEIMGNMKQVSAWNYARNPLVSRMFYTSTDALFAQEALEAGRTTISCYKVMLNATQMATLNQSKSIGKGHLMALHFMPQDILSCIKLSGSERSEVINPFYQTSEAAAFEAVATP
;
A
#
# COMPACT_ATOMS: atom_id res chain seq x y z
N MET A 1 58.19 -7.70 5.68
CA MET A 1 57.09 -6.78 6.04
C MET A 1 56.28 -6.54 4.78
N VAL A 2 55.05 -7.04 4.70
CA VAL A 2 54.16 -6.81 3.55
C VAL A 2 52.99 -6.00 4.09
N GLN A 3 52.91 -4.73 3.71
CA GLN A 3 51.76 -3.87 3.98
C GLN A 3 50.64 -4.27 3.01
N THR A 4 49.56 -4.84 3.55
CA THR A 4 48.32 -5.06 2.80
C THR A 4 47.48 -3.81 2.91
N THR A 5 47.39 -3.05 1.82
CA THR A 5 46.43 -1.95 1.65
C THR A 5 45.04 -2.55 1.42
N PHE A 6 44.19 -2.50 2.44
CA PHE A 6 42.78 -2.85 2.31
C PHE A 6 42.02 -1.66 1.69
N PHE A 7 41.56 -1.82 0.45
CA PHE A 7 40.61 -0.91 -0.16
C PHE A 7 39.24 -1.05 0.51
N MET A 8 38.64 0.11 0.81
CA MET A 8 37.32 0.26 1.40
C MET A 8 36.22 -0.44 0.60
N GLN A 9 35.37 -1.20 1.28
CA GLN A 9 33.93 -1.12 1.02
C GLN A 9 33.32 -0.34 2.17
N LYS A 10 33.18 0.98 1.95
CA LYS A 10 32.26 1.80 2.72
C LYS A 10 30.89 1.18 2.46
N GLU A 11 30.35 0.46 3.45
CA GLU A 11 28.96 0.05 3.44
C GLU A 11 28.13 1.29 3.11
N THR A 12 27.62 1.34 1.88
CA THR A 12 26.58 2.28 1.50
C THR A 12 25.39 1.94 2.38
N SER A 13 25.27 2.71 3.45
CA SER A 13 24.12 2.74 4.32
C SER A 13 22.87 2.74 3.45
N PRO A 14 21.86 1.89 3.72
CA PRO A 14 20.65 1.86 2.92
C PRO A 14 20.09 3.28 2.90
N THR A 15 20.00 3.84 1.69
CA THR A 15 19.43 5.15 1.40
C THR A 15 18.17 5.30 2.25
N LYS A 16 18.14 6.29 3.14
CA LYS A 16 17.04 6.57 4.06
C LYS A 16 15.71 6.50 3.30
N ARG A 17 14.93 5.43 3.51
CA ARG A 17 13.50 5.33 3.17
C ARG A 17 12.68 6.23 4.12
N ASN A 18 13.06 7.48 4.26
CA ASN A 18 12.27 8.44 5.00
C ASN A 18 11.08 8.86 4.10
N ASP A 19 9.87 8.66 4.61
CA ASP A 19 8.60 9.30 4.23
C ASP A 19 7.59 8.57 3.33
N LEU A 20 7.82 7.32 2.93
CA LEU A 20 6.74 6.53 2.30
C LEU A 20 5.79 5.98 3.37
N LYS A 21 4.71 6.73 3.65
CA LYS A 21 3.63 6.30 4.54
C LYS A 21 2.64 5.41 3.80
N VAL A 22 2.36 4.25 4.40
CA VAL A 22 1.38 3.28 3.90
C VAL A 22 0.00 3.59 4.46
N TYR A 23 -1.01 3.43 3.63
CA TYR A 23 -2.42 3.59 4.00
C TYR A 23 -3.23 2.38 3.58
N TYR A 24 -4.37 2.21 4.25
CA TYR A 24 -5.31 1.14 4.00
C TYR A 24 -6.64 1.70 3.53
N ILE A 25 -7.15 1.15 2.43
CA ILE A 25 -8.42 1.56 1.82
C ILE A 25 -9.37 0.37 1.87
N PRO A 26 -10.54 0.47 2.52
CA PRO A 26 -11.49 -0.63 2.57
C PRO A 26 -12.07 -0.89 1.18
N ILE A 27 -12.32 -2.17 0.90
CA ILE A 27 -13.03 -2.65 -0.28
C ILE A 27 -14.42 -3.06 0.21
N VAL A 28 -15.45 -2.47 -0.39
CA VAL A 28 -16.84 -2.71 0.03
C VAL A 28 -17.23 -4.16 -0.28
N GLU A 29 -16.74 -4.68 -1.41
CA GLU A 29 -16.92 -6.04 -1.86
C GLU A 29 -16.08 -7.05 -1.04
N ILE A 30 -16.69 -8.18 -0.69
CA ILE A 30 -15.97 -9.30 -0.08
C ILE A 30 -15.24 -10.07 -1.18
N MET A 31 -13.90 -10.05 -1.16
CA MET A 31 -13.11 -10.75 -2.18
C MET A 31 -12.96 -12.24 -1.84
N GLY A 32 -13.63 -13.10 -2.62
CA GLY A 32 -13.47 -14.56 -2.54
C GLY A 32 -12.14 -15.05 -3.12
N ASN A 33 -11.61 -14.37 -4.14
CA ASN A 33 -10.32 -14.68 -4.77
C ASN A 33 -9.51 -13.40 -5.03
N MET A 34 -8.60 -13.07 -4.10
CA MET A 34 -7.75 -11.88 -4.20
C MET A 34 -6.67 -11.96 -5.30
N LYS A 35 -6.51 -13.11 -5.98
CA LYS A 35 -5.56 -13.26 -7.10
C LYS A 35 -6.14 -12.81 -8.44
N GLN A 36 -7.45 -12.61 -8.53
CA GLN A 36 -8.10 -12.23 -9.79
C GLN A 36 -7.73 -10.79 -10.18
N VAL A 37 -7.54 -10.53 -11.48
CA VAL A 37 -7.13 -9.21 -11.99
C VAL A 37 -8.13 -8.10 -11.63
N SER A 38 -9.43 -8.41 -11.58
CA SER A 38 -10.48 -7.47 -11.18
C SER A 38 -10.27 -6.92 -9.76
N ALA A 39 -9.69 -7.73 -8.86
CA ALA A 39 -9.41 -7.34 -7.49
C ALA A 39 -8.51 -6.11 -7.40
N TRP A 40 -7.70 -5.80 -8.41
CA TRP A 40 -6.79 -4.63 -8.40
C TRP A 40 -7.39 -3.37 -9.03
N ASN A 41 -8.61 -3.47 -9.57
CA ASN A 41 -9.23 -2.37 -10.33
C ASN A 41 -10.29 -1.58 -9.54
N TYR A 42 -10.77 -2.03 -8.39
CA TYR A 42 -11.84 -1.33 -7.65
C TYR A 42 -11.39 0.04 -7.10
N ALA A 43 -10.10 0.24 -6.86
CA ALA A 43 -9.54 1.53 -6.43
C ALA A 43 -9.43 2.59 -7.56
N ARG A 44 -9.72 2.22 -8.82
CA ARG A 44 -9.42 3.08 -9.98
C ARG A 44 -10.41 4.22 -10.21
N ASN A 45 -11.64 4.16 -9.69
CA ASN A 45 -12.60 5.23 -9.95
C ASN A 45 -12.18 6.55 -9.25
N PRO A 46 -11.86 7.64 -9.98
CA PRO A 46 -11.42 8.91 -9.41
C PRO A 46 -12.54 9.71 -8.75
N LEU A 47 -13.81 9.43 -9.08
CA LEU A 47 -14.99 10.16 -8.57
C LEU A 47 -15.56 9.52 -7.29
N VAL A 48 -14.90 8.50 -6.75
CA VAL A 48 -15.33 7.81 -5.54
C VAL A 48 -14.45 8.26 -4.38
N SER A 49 -15.07 8.92 -3.41
CA SER A 49 -14.46 9.18 -2.11
C SER A 49 -14.29 7.87 -1.35
N ARG A 50 -13.09 7.63 -0.83
CA ARG A 50 -12.74 6.44 -0.07
C ARG A 50 -12.19 6.85 1.30
N MET A 51 -12.37 5.96 2.26
CA MET A 51 -11.77 6.12 3.58
C MET A 51 -10.33 5.60 3.56
N PHE A 52 -9.43 6.35 4.20
CA PHE A 52 -8.02 6.02 4.32
C PHE A 52 -7.65 5.88 5.79
N TYR A 53 -7.06 4.74 6.12
CA TYR A 53 -6.65 4.41 7.48
C TYR A 53 -5.14 4.24 7.54
N THR A 54 -4.56 4.58 8.69
CA THR A 54 -3.12 4.43 8.95
C THR A 54 -2.76 3.05 9.45
N SER A 55 -3.74 2.23 9.87
CA SER A 55 -3.54 0.84 10.29
C SER A 55 -4.75 -0.04 9.94
N THR A 56 -4.52 -1.35 9.86
CA THR A 56 -5.59 -2.35 9.71
C THR A 56 -6.51 -2.39 10.93
N ASP A 57 -5.99 -2.11 12.12
CA ASP A 57 -6.78 -2.12 13.36
C ASP A 57 -7.76 -0.95 13.40
N ALA A 58 -7.32 0.24 12.98
CA ALA A 58 -8.18 1.42 12.85
C ALA A 58 -9.28 1.18 11.81
N LEU A 59 -8.91 0.55 10.68
CA LEU A 59 -9.84 0.16 9.63
C LEU A 59 -10.87 -0.85 10.15
N PHE A 60 -10.43 -1.93 10.80
CA PHE A 60 -11.33 -2.96 11.31
C PHE A 60 -12.25 -2.42 12.42
N ALA A 61 -11.70 -1.67 13.37
CA ALA A 61 -12.49 -1.10 14.46
C ALA A 61 -13.62 -0.18 13.96
N GLN A 62 -13.44 0.52 12.84
CA GLN A 62 -14.47 1.36 12.25
C GLN A 62 -15.38 0.57 11.31
N GLU A 63 -14.81 -0.04 10.27
CA GLU A 63 -15.59 -0.64 9.18
C GLU A 63 -16.24 -1.99 9.55
N ALA A 64 -15.68 -2.76 10.50
CA ALA A 64 -16.24 -4.07 10.86
C ALA A 64 -17.28 -3.89 11.98
N LEU A 65 -16.93 -3.06 12.96
CA LEU A 65 -17.76 -2.86 14.14
C LEU A 65 -19.01 -2.03 13.82
N GLU A 66 -18.89 -0.96 13.03
CA GLU A 66 -20.04 -0.12 12.65
C GLU A 66 -20.96 -0.81 11.63
N ALA A 67 -20.41 -1.68 10.77
CA ALA A 67 -21.19 -2.39 9.76
C ALA A 67 -21.64 -3.81 10.19
N GLY A 68 -21.29 -4.25 11.40
CA GLY A 68 -21.58 -5.61 11.89
C GLY A 68 -20.92 -6.72 11.06
N ARG A 69 -19.81 -6.44 10.39
CA ARG A 69 -19.10 -7.36 9.51
C ARG A 69 -18.02 -8.10 10.28
N THR A 70 -17.92 -9.41 10.10
CA THR A 70 -16.83 -10.22 10.67
C THR A 70 -15.59 -10.26 9.77
N THR A 71 -15.74 -9.88 8.50
CA THR A 71 -14.69 -9.92 7.49
C THR A 71 -14.65 -8.62 6.69
N ILE A 72 -13.45 -8.10 6.46
CA ILE A 72 -13.21 -6.95 5.58
C ILE A 72 -12.08 -7.27 4.61
N SER A 73 -12.20 -6.77 3.38
CA SER A 73 -11.09 -6.70 2.42
C SER A 73 -10.60 -5.26 2.33
N CYS A 74 -9.30 -5.05 2.18
CA CYS A 74 -8.72 -3.72 1.99
C CYS A 74 -7.51 -3.75 1.06
N TYR A 75 -7.24 -2.62 0.43
CA TYR A 75 -5.98 -2.36 -0.26
C TYR A 75 -4.98 -1.77 0.70
N LYS A 76 -3.72 -2.15 0.52
CA LYS A 76 -2.56 -1.46 1.07
C LYS A 76 -1.94 -0.64 -0.05
N VAL A 77 -1.81 0.67 0.14
CA VAL A 77 -1.30 1.60 -0.89
C VAL A 77 -0.19 2.48 -0.32
N MET A 78 0.67 2.98 -1.21
CA MET A 78 1.54 4.13 -0.90
C MET A 78 0.97 5.37 -1.56
N LEU A 79 1.02 6.48 -0.84
CA LEU A 79 0.64 7.77 -1.38
C LEU A 79 1.89 8.52 -1.83
N ASN A 80 1.84 9.09 -3.03
CA ASN A 80 2.88 10.02 -3.49
C ASN A 80 2.75 11.38 -2.78
N ALA A 81 3.74 12.26 -2.96
CA ALA A 81 3.79 13.56 -2.29
C ALA A 81 2.53 14.42 -2.53
N THR A 82 1.97 14.38 -3.74
CA THR A 82 0.74 15.13 -4.08
C THR A 82 -0.46 14.56 -3.35
N GLN A 83 -0.64 13.23 -3.36
CA GLN A 83 -1.72 12.55 -2.64
C GLN A 83 -1.61 12.77 -1.12
N MET A 84 -0.39 12.76 -0.58
CA MET A 84 -0.12 13.07 0.82
C MET A 84 -0.50 14.51 1.18
N ALA A 85 -0.21 15.49 0.32
CA ALA A 85 -0.62 16.87 0.53
C ALA A 85 -2.15 17.01 0.57
N THR A 86 -2.85 16.31 -0.34
CA THR A 86 -4.32 16.25 -0.33
C THR A 86 -4.85 15.58 0.94
N LEU A 87 -4.22 14.49 1.39
CA LEU A 87 -4.59 13.80 2.63
C LEU A 87 -4.44 14.71 3.85
N ASN A 88 -3.37 15.50 3.93
CA ASN A 88 -3.16 16.45 5.03
C ASN A 88 -4.19 17.58 5.09
N GLN A 89 -4.86 17.88 3.98
CA GLN A 89 -5.95 18.87 3.91
C GLN A 89 -7.33 18.23 4.11
N SER A 90 -7.41 16.90 4.13
CA SER A 90 -8.67 16.18 4.21
C SER A 90 -9.29 16.23 5.61
N LYS A 91 -10.62 16.09 5.67
CA LYS A 91 -11.35 15.96 6.91
C LYS A 91 -11.19 14.55 7.46
N SER A 92 -10.78 14.43 8.72
CA SER A 92 -10.86 13.17 9.46
C SER A 92 -12.32 12.80 9.76
N ILE A 93 -12.68 11.55 9.53
CA ILE A 93 -13.98 10.96 9.88
C ILE A 93 -13.71 9.70 10.71
N GLY A 94 -14.00 9.79 12.01
CA GLY A 94 -13.67 8.71 12.96
C GLY A 94 -12.16 8.48 13.04
N LYS A 95 -11.74 7.27 12.68
CA LYS A 95 -10.35 6.78 12.67
C LYS A 95 -9.67 6.87 11.29
N GLY A 96 -10.37 7.38 10.28
CA GLY A 96 -9.83 7.52 8.92
C GLY A 96 -9.97 8.92 8.34
N HIS A 97 -9.53 9.07 7.10
CA HIS A 97 -9.62 10.29 6.30
C HIS A 97 -10.45 10.03 5.05
N LEU A 98 -11.42 10.88 4.75
CA LEU A 98 -12.25 10.74 3.55
C LEU A 98 -11.69 11.59 2.41
N MET A 99 -11.37 10.97 1.28
CA MET A 99 -10.88 11.67 0.09
C MET A 99 -11.15 10.90 -1.21
N ALA A 100 -11.25 11.62 -2.31
CA ALA A 100 -11.31 11.03 -3.64
C ALA A 100 -9.90 11.00 -4.24
N LEU A 101 -9.31 9.82 -4.35
CA LEU A 101 -8.03 9.59 -5.02
C LEU A 101 -8.19 8.54 -6.11
N HIS A 102 -7.39 8.72 -7.15
CA HIS A 102 -7.27 7.78 -8.26
C HIS A 102 -6.05 6.90 -8.04
N PHE A 103 -6.24 5.57 -8.10
CA PHE A 103 -5.15 4.59 -8.09
C PHE A 103 -5.14 3.79 -9.38
N MET A 104 -3.99 3.72 -10.03
CA MET A 104 -3.72 2.68 -11.00
C MET A 104 -3.43 1.37 -10.25
N PRO A 105 -3.68 0.20 -10.87
CA PRO A 105 -3.33 -1.08 -10.25
C PRO A 105 -1.89 -1.13 -9.73
N GLN A 106 -0.93 -0.56 -10.44
CA GLN A 106 0.49 -0.48 -10.04
C GLN A 106 0.75 0.32 -8.75
N ASP A 107 -0.18 1.17 -8.31
CA ASP A 107 -0.04 1.97 -7.09
C ASP A 107 -0.46 1.18 -5.82
N ILE A 108 -1.07 0.00 -6.02
CA ILE A 108 -1.56 -0.88 -4.95
C ILE A 108 -0.45 -1.87 -4.60
N LEU A 109 -0.07 -1.93 -3.32
CA LEU A 109 0.95 -2.88 -2.85
C LEU A 109 0.39 -4.30 -2.74
N SER A 110 -0.77 -4.42 -2.12
CA SER A 110 -1.37 -5.71 -1.78
C SER A 110 -2.86 -5.58 -1.49
N CYS A 111 -3.55 -6.71 -1.60
CA CYS A 111 -4.90 -6.91 -1.09
C CYS A 111 -4.81 -7.69 0.22
N ILE A 112 -5.55 -7.24 1.23
CA ILE A 112 -5.58 -7.86 2.55
C ILE A 112 -7.02 -8.24 2.88
N LYS A 113 -7.24 -9.46 3.35
CA LYS A 113 -8.47 -9.93 3.97
C LYS A 113 -8.25 -10.06 5.47
N LEU A 114 -9.09 -9.41 6.25
CA LEU A 114 -9.12 -9.43 7.72
C LEU A 114 -10.39 -10.17 8.15
N SER A 115 -10.27 -11.17 9.02
CA SER A 115 -11.40 -11.92 9.55
C SER A 115 -11.16 -12.28 11.02
N GLY A 116 -11.67 -11.45 11.93
CA GLY A 116 -11.32 -11.56 13.36
C GLY A 116 -9.82 -11.41 13.58
N SER A 117 -9.16 -12.44 14.12
CA SER A 117 -7.71 -12.48 14.31
C SER A 117 -6.93 -12.95 13.07
N GLU A 118 -7.62 -13.45 12.05
CA GLU A 118 -6.97 -13.95 10.83
C GLU A 118 -6.69 -12.81 9.84
N ARG A 119 -5.49 -12.86 9.25
CA ARG A 119 -5.04 -11.94 8.20
C ARG A 119 -4.45 -12.73 7.05
N SER A 120 -4.99 -12.50 5.85
CA SER A 120 -4.44 -13.02 4.59
C SER A 120 -4.07 -11.85 3.69
N GLU A 121 -2.83 -11.81 3.21
CA GLU A 121 -2.33 -10.76 2.33
C GLU A 121 -1.83 -11.38 1.02
N VAL A 122 -2.28 -10.82 -0.10
CA VAL A 122 -1.83 -11.17 -1.45
C VAL A 122 -1.12 -9.96 -2.03
N ILE A 123 0.15 -10.12 -2.35
CA ILE A 123 0.94 -9.07 -3.01
C ILE A 123 0.42 -8.85 -4.42
N ASN A 124 0.33 -7.59 -4.83
CA ASN A 124 -0.11 -7.24 -6.15
C ASN A 124 0.92 -7.65 -7.22
N PRO A 125 0.56 -8.50 -8.20
CA PRO A 125 1.48 -8.87 -9.27
C PRO A 125 1.92 -7.68 -10.13
N PHE A 126 1.11 -6.62 -10.21
CA PHE A 126 1.44 -5.43 -11.01
C PHE A 126 2.40 -4.46 -10.30
N TYR A 127 2.59 -4.61 -8.98
CA TYR A 127 3.43 -3.71 -8.18
C TYR A 127 4.93 -3.87 -8.50
N GLN A 128 5.39 -5.11 -8.76
CA GLN A 128 6.80 -5.40 -9.01
C GLN A 128 7.28 -5.10 -10.44
N THR A 129 6.37 -4.92 -11.39
CA THR A 129 6.74 -4.64 -12.80
C THR A 129 7.47 -3.30 -12.97
N SER A 130 7.36 -2.37 -12.02
CA SER A 130 8.06 -1.07 -12.09
C SER A 130 9.44 -1.06 -11.40
N GLU A 131 9.67 -1.91 -10.39
CA GLU A 131 10.98 -2.01 -9.72
C GLU A 131 11.91 -2.97 -10.47
N ALA A 132 11.41 -4.07 -11.04
CA ALA A 132 12.23 -4.98 -11.86
C ALA A 132 12.79 -4.30 -13.12
N ALA A 133 12.00 -3.43 -13.77
CA ALA A 133 12.44 -2.66 -14.94
C ALA A 133 13.52 -1.61 -14.61
N ALA A 134 13.59 -1.13 -13.36
CA ALA A 134 14.64 -0.21 -12.92
C ALA A 134 15.97 -0.94 -12.62
N PHE A 135 15.94 -2.25 -12.35
CA PHE A 135 17.14 -3.05 -12.12
C PHE A 135 17.74 -3.61 -13.42
N GLU A 136 16.94 -3.93 -14.44
CA GLU A 136 17.47 -4.39 -15.74
C GLU A 136 18.13 -3.27 -16.55
N ALA A 137 17.70 -2.01 -16.39
CA ALA A 137 18.31 -0.86 -17.07
C ALA A 137 19.70 -0.46 -16.51
N VAL A 138 20.09 -0.99 -15.35
CA VAL A 138 21.43 -0.82 -14.74
C VAL A 138 22.32 -2.05 -14.97
N ALA A 139 21.73 -3.16 -15.40
CA ALA A 139 22.41 -4.42 -15.65
C ALA A 139 22.34 -4.80 -17.14
N THR A 140 22.85 -3.93 -18.01
CA THR A 140 23.27 -4.32 -19.37
C THR A 140 24.59 -3.60 -19.67
N PRO A 141 25.53 -4.31 -20.33
CA PRO A 141 26.92 -4.50 -19.91
C PRO A 141 27.85 -3.30 -19.95
#